data_AF-A0A9E0A306-F1
#
_entry.id   AF-A0A9E0A306-F1
#
_cell.length_a   1.000
_cell.length_b   1.000
_cell.length_c   1.000
_cell.angle_alpha   90.00
_cell.angle_beta   90.00
_cell.angle_gamma   90.00
#
_symmetry.space_group_name_H-M   'P 1'
#
loop_
_entity.id
_entity.type
_entity.pdbx_description
1 polymer ?
#
loop_
_entity_poly.entity_id
_entity_poly.type
_entity_poly.pdbx_seq_one_letter_code
_entity_poly.pdbx_strand_id
1 'polypeptide(L)'
;QVQQAIFQLNESIKKVEMAQVNLKQAEENLKVARDAFESGRQKTSDVLEAQAMWQNAFSDLIDARMEYRLNVVNLKRVTGSLK
;
A
#
# COMPACT_ATOMS: atom_id res chain seq x y z
N GLN A 1 19.05 -13.24 16.02
CA GLN A 1 17.94 -12.28 16.27
C GLN A 1 18.10 -10.99 15.46
N VAL A 2 19.25 -10.30 15.51
CA VAL A 2 19.48 -9.07 14.71
C VAL A 2 19.38 -9.30 13.20
N GLN A 3 20.04 -10.34 12.66
CA GLN A 3 19.98 -10.65 11.23
C GLN A 3 18.55 -10.88 10.72
N GLN A 4 17.71 -11.55 11.52
CA GLN A 4 16.31 -11.79 11.19
C GLN A 4 15.51 -10.47 11.14
N ALA A 5 15.75 -9.56 12.11
CA ALA A 5 15.07 -8.27 12.13
C ALA A 5 15.48 -7.38 10.95
N ILE A 6 16.75 -7.43 10.51
CA ILE A 6 17.21 -6.72 9.30
C ILE A 6 16.52 -7.30 8.06
N PHE A 7 16.43 -8.62 7.96
CA PHE A 7 15.74 -9.28 6.84
C PHE A 7 14.27 -8.87 6.74
N GLN A 8 13.53 -8.95 7.86
CA GLN A 8 12.11 -8.54 7.94
C GLN A 8 11.92 -7.06 7.62
N LEU A 9 12.82 -6.19 8.07
CA LEU A 9 12.80 -4.77 7.72
C LEU A 9 12.91 -4.58 6.20
N ASN A 10 13.88 -5.24 5.56
CA ASN A 10 14.07 -5.17 4.11
C ASN A 10 12.87 -5.71 3.33
N GLU A 11 12.24 -6.80 3.80
CA GLU A 11 11.00 -7.29 3.20
C GLU A 11 9.86 -6.27 3.31
N SER A 12 9.66 -5.66 4.48
CA SER A 12 8.63 -4.64 4.65
C SER A 12 8.87 -3.38 3.81
N ILE A 13 10.12 -3.00 3.55
CA ILE A 13 10.46 -1.91 2.61
C ILE A 13 9.95 -2.26 1.21
N LYS A 14 10.29 -3.45 0.69
CA LYS A 14 9.82 -3.91 -0.62
C LYS A 14 8.29 -4.00 -0.68
N LYS A 15 7.64 -4.43 0.41
CA LYS A 15 6.18 -4.49 0.50
C LYS A 15 5.55 -3.10 0.39
N VAL A 16 6.12 -2.09 1.04
CA VAL A 16 5.68 -0.69 0.90
C VAL A 16 5.84 -0.22 -0.55
N GLU A 17 6.97 -0.48 -1.18
CA GLU A 17 7.22 -0.11 -2.59
C GLU A 17 6.18 -0.74 -3.53
N MET A 18 5.92 -2.04 -3.38
CA MET A 18 4.89 -2.73 -4.18
C MET A 18 3.49 -2.16 -3.93
N ALA A 19 3.12 -1.90 -2.67
CA ALA A 19 1.82 -1.31 -2.34
C ALA A 19 1.65 0.10 -2.92
N GLN A 20 2.73 0.89 -2.99
CA GLN A 20 2.71 2.20 -3.65
C GLN A 20 2.46 2.09 -5.16
N VAL A 21 3.10 1.12 -5.83
CA VAL A 21 2.86 0.87 -7.26
C VAL A 21 1.42 0.43 -7.50
N ASN A 22 0.91 -0.48 -6.67
CA ASN A 22 -0.48 -0.94 -6.77
C ASN A 22 -1.49 0.20 -6.55
N LEU A 23 -1.26 1.07 -5.57
CA LEU A 23 -2.10 2.24 -5.35
C LEU A 23 -2.11 3.16 -6.58
N LYS A 24 -0.92 3.43 -7.16
CA LYS A 24 -0.82 4.26 -8.37
C LYS A 24 -1.59 3.65 -9.55
N GLN A 25 -1.55 2.33 -9.69
CA GLN A 25 -2.31 1.64 -10.73
C GLN A 25 -3.83 1.73 -10.50
N ALA A 26 -4.27 1.62 -9.24
CA ALA A 26 -5.67 1.78 -8.88
C ALA A 26 -6.16 3.24 -9.04
N GLU A 27 -5.30 4.23 -8.77
CA GLU A 27 -5.56 5.65 -9.04
C GLU A 27 -5.82 5.92 -10.52
N GLU A 28 -4.96 5.38 -11.39
CA GLU A 28 -5.15 5.51 -12.85
C GLU A 28 -6.42 4.81 -13.31
N ASN A 29 -6.71 3.60 -12.79
CA ASN A 29 -7.95 2.89 -13.12
C ASN A 29 -9.20 3.69 -12.71
N LEU A 30 -9.19 4.26 -11.51
CA LEU A 30 -10.29 5.10 -11.02
C LEU A 30 -10.44 6.38 -11.86
N LYS A 31 -9.34 6.99 -12.28
CA LYS A 31 -9.36 8.14 -13.18
C LYS A 31 -10.00 7.78 -14.52
N VAL A 32 -9.55 6.70 -15.17
CA VAL A 32 -10.10 6.24 -16.45
C VAL A 32 -11.61 5.93 -16.33
N ALA A 33 -12.03 5.26 -15.25
CA ALA A 33 -13.44 4.95 -15.01
C ALA A 33 -14.29 6.22 -14.86
N ARG A 34 -13.79 7.25 -14.18
CA ARG A 34 -14.46 8.55 -14.05
C ARG A 34 -14.57 9.27 -15.39
N ASP A 35 -13.48 9.36 -16.15
CA ASP A 35 -13.47 9.98 -17.49
C ASP A 35 -14.47 9.28 -18.44
N ALA A 36 -14.52 7.95 -18.37
CA ALA A 36 -15.46 7.15 -19.16
C ALA A 36 -16.92 7.35 -18.74
N PHE A 37 -17.20 7.43 -17.43
CA PHE A 37 -18.53 7.76 -16.91
C PHE A 37 -18.97 9.17 -17.33
N GLU A 38 -18.11 10.18 -17.22
CA GLU A 38 -18.40 11.56 -17.63
C GLU A 38 -18.70 11.67 -19.14
N SER A 39 -18.01 10.86 -19.95
CA SER A 39 -18.29 10.74 -21.39
C SER A 39 -19.52 9.89 -21.73
N GLY A 40 -20.24 9.36 -20.74
CA GLY A 40 -21.42 8.51 -20.92
C GLY A 40 -21.13 7.08 -21.40
N ARG A 41 -19.86 6.64 -21.37
CA ARG A 41 -19.42 5.32 -21.85
C ARG A 41 -19.44 4.21 -20.80
N GLN A 42 -19.50 4.57 -19.52
CA GLN A 42 -19.56 3.62 -18.40
C GLN A 42 -20.68 3.97 -17.43
N LYS A 43 -21.08 2.99 -16.62
CA LYS A 43 -22.12 3.15 -15.60
C LYS A 43 -21.49 3.64 -14.29
N THR A 44 -22.30 4.23 -13.42
CA THR A 44 -21.88 4.59 -12.06
C THR A 44 -21.36 3.39 -11.27
N SER A 45 -21.87 2.18 -11.52
CA SER A 45 -21.40 0.94 -10.90
C SER A 45 -19.91 0.69 -11.16
N ASP A 46 -19.43 0.98 -12.37
CA ASP A 46 -18.05 0.71 -12.77
C ASP A 46 -17.09 1.69 -12.07
N VAL A 47 -17.54 2.93 -11.86
CA VAL A 47 -16.81 3.93 -11.05
C VAL A 47 -16.73 3.50 -9.59
N LEU A 48 -17.83 2.98 -9.02
CA LEU A 48 -17.87 2.51 -7.64
C LEU A 48 -16.95 1.30 -7.44
N GLU A 49 -16.89 0.38 -8.41
CA GLU A 49 -15.96 -0.75 -8.39
C GLU A 49 -14.51 -0.28 -8.44
N ALA A 50 -14.16 0.62 -9.37
CA ALA A 50 -12.82 1.19 -9.44
C ALA A 50 -12.44 1.96 -8.15
N GLN A 51 -13.42 2.64 -7.53
CA GLN A 51 -13.22 3.31 -6.26
C GLN A 51 -12.97 2.33 -5.12
N ALA A 52 -13.70 1.22 -5.06
CA ALA A 52 -13.47 0.16 -4.08
C ALA A 52 -12.07 -0.46 -4.24
N MET A 53 -11.63 -0.70 -5.48
CA MET A 53 -10.26 -1.17 -5.76
C MET A 53 -9.20 -0.18 -5.26
N TRP A 54 -9.39 1.12 -5.50
CA TRP A 54 -8.49 2.15 -4.98
C TRP A 54 -8.48 2.19 -3.45
N GLN A 55 -9.64 2.09 -2.80
CA GLN A 55 -9.74 2.08 -1.34
C GLN A 55 -9.00 0.88 -0.74
N ASN A 56 -9.13 -0.30 -1.35
CA ASN A 56 -8.39 -1.50 -0.94
C ASN A 56 -6.88 -1.31 -1.09
N ALA A 57 -6.42 -0.84 -2.25
CA ALA A 57 -4.98 -0.60 -2.48
C ALA A 57 -4.40 0.46 -1.52
N PHE A 58 -5.20 1.47 -1.16
CA PHE A 58 -4.81 2.47 -0.18
C PHE A 58 -4.70 1.87 1.23
N SER A 59 -5.63 1.00 1.62
CA SER A 59 -5.57 0.26 2.88
C SER A 59 -4.33 -0.64 2.94
N ASP A 60 -4.03 -1.36 1.87
CA ASP A 60 -2.84 -2.22 1.79
C ASP A 60 -1.54 -1.41 1.98
N LEU A 61 -1.48 -0.19 1.44
CA LEU A 61 -0.33 0.70 1.66
C LEU A 61 -0.21 1.15 3.12
N ILE A 62 -1.34 1.42 3.79
CA ILE A 62 -1.34 1.75 5.23
C ILE A 62 -0.78 0.57 6.01
N ASP A 63 -1.27 -0.65 5.75
CA ASP A 63 -0.84 -1.85 6.46
C ASP A 63 0.64 -2.14 6.23
N ALA A 64 1.12 -2.03 4.98
CA ALA A 64 2.55 -2.19 4.66
C ALA A 64 3.43 -1.17 5.40
N ARG A 65 2.98 0.08 5.52
CA ARG A 65 3.70 1.13 6.26
C ARG A 65 3.69 0.89 7.77
N MET A 66 2.59 0.36 8.30
CA MET A 66 2.49 -0.05 9.71
C MET A 66 3.45 -1.19 10.02
N GLU A 67 3.48 -2.21 9.17
CA GLU A 67 4.42 -3.33 9.30
C GLU A 67 5.89 -2.87 9.24
N TYR A 68 6.24 -1.98 8.30
CA TYR A 68 7.56 -1.37 8.24
C TYR A 68 7.93 -0.67 9.55
N ARG A 69 7.02 0.14 10.11
CA ARG A 69 7.26 0.84 11.39
C ARG A 69 7.48 -0.15 12.54
N LEU A 70 6.69 -1.22 12.61
CA LEU A 70 6.88 -2.27 13.61
C LEU A 70 8.23 -2.95 13.47
N ASN A 71 8.67 -3.24 12.24
CA ASN A 71 9.97 -3.85 11.98
C ASN A 71 11.15 -2.92 12.33
N VAL A 72 11.01 -1.61 12.11
CA VAL A 72 11.98 -0.61 12.59
C VAL A 72 12.09 -0.63 14.12
N VAL A 73 10.96 -0.64 14.82
CA VAL A 73 10.94 -0.71 16.30
C VAL A 73 11.55 -2.02 16.79
N ASN A 74 11.23 -3.15 16.15
CA ASN A 74 11.81 -4.45 16.50
C ASN A 74 13.33 -4.47 16.29
N LEU A 75 13.83 -3.91 15.18
CA LEU A 75 15.26 -3.79 14.94
C LEU A 75 15.94 -2.95 16.03
N LYS A 76 15.35 -1.83 16.43
CA LYS A 76 15.86 -1.00 17.54
C LYS A 76 15.90 -1.78 18.86
N ARG A 77 14.86 -2.54 19.15
CA ARG A 77 14.77 -3.39 20.35
C ARG A 77 15.88 -4.45 20.39
N VAL A 78 16.09 -5.20 19.31
CA VAL A 78 17.09 -6.28 19.28
C VAL A 78 18.53 -5.77 19.18
N THR A 79 18.73 -4.51 18.77
CA THR A 79 20.04 -3.85 18.75
C THR A 79 20.33 -3.06 20.04
N GLY A 80 19.39 -3.03 21.00
CA GLY A 80 19.55 -2.31 22.26
C GLY A 80 19.48 -0.78 22.13
N SER A 81 19.02 -0.27 20.99
CA SER A 81 18.87 1.17 20.73
C SER A 81 17.48 1.72 21.05
N LEU A 82 16.55 0.85 21.45
CA LEU A 82 15.24 1.23 22.01
C LEU A 82 15.41 1.50 23.51
N LYS A 83 15.20 2.75 23.93
CA LYS A 83 15.19 3.17 25.34
C LYS A 83 13.78 3.10 25.91
#